data_AF-A0A2W1A2K4-F1
#
_entry.id   AF-A0A2W1A2K4-F1
#
_cell.length_a   1.000
_cell.length_b   1.000
_cell.length_c   1.000
_cell.angle_alpha   90.00
_cell.angle_beta   90.00
_cell.angle_gamma   90.00
#
_symmetry.space_group_name_H-M   'P 1'
#
loop_
_entity.id
_entity.type
_entity.pdbx_description
1 polymer ?
#
loop_
_entity_poly.entity_id
_entity_poly.type
_entity_poly.pdbx_seq_one_letter_code
_entity_poly.pdbx_strand_id
1 'polypeptide(L)'
;MYGTLENFLMNKIIYKIFILQAIFIVGLSCNNNSAMPELNEKSSQSTNPANINFIIDETVKQNLLSETTNDSKEPSLLLSETTNDSKEPSLLLSETTNDSKEPPPLFIEHIVVTNDTLWDLGSKYKIAWQYIFWNNLSLLSSPSSLFLGQKLAIPILPVISHTIINGETIGDISARYEVDVSLITDFLYNNVSSIDNIDIGEILYIPNGKLNFYTVTLSFYYCESVDANKYPVGDGGNFCEIMRNGQKVYPGAAACAYRFLGQRFTIFNDPLGLIYECADTGNLVLGWHRDIWFQTNKEGWEWIKVVGDSADIVILDE
;
A
#
# COMPACT_ATOMS: atom_id res chain seq x y z
N MET A 1 -31.54 22.81 43.32
CA MET A 1 -30.25 22.66 44.04
C MET A 1 -29.27 22.15 42.99
N TYR A 2 -28.26 22.91 42.55
CA TYR A 2 -27.05 23.33 43.31
C TYR A 2 -26.42 22.09 43.98
N GLY A 3 -25.18 21.60 43.75
CA GLY A 3 -24.08 21.92 42.82
C GLY A 3 -22.98 20.83 42.99
N THR A 4 -21.76 20.89 42.40
CA THR A 4 -21.20 21.89 41.47
C THR A 4 -20.07 21.28 40.59
N LEU A 5 -19.68 22.04 39.56
CA LEU A 5 -18.59 21.91 38.60
C LEU A 5 -17.16 22.00 39.22
N GLU A 6 -16.54 20.90 39.67
CA GLU A 6 -15.25 20.99 40.40
C GLU A 6 -14.18 19.90 40.12
N ASN A 7 -14.16 19.29 38.92
CA ASN A 7 -13.11 18.32 38.53
C ASN A 7 -12.35 18.65 37.23
N PHE A 8 -12.44 19.89 36.74
CA PHE A 8 -11.76 20.33 35.50
C PHE A 8 -10.63 21.36 35.70
N LEU A 9 -10.17 21.56 36.95
CA LEU A 9 -9.15 22.56 37.30
C LEU A 9 -7.87 22.02 37.97
N MET A 10 -7.75 20.70 38.18
CA MET A 10 -6.58 20.09 38.83
C MET A 10 -5.54 19.50 37.84
N ASN A 11 -5.53 19.92 36.57
CA ASN A 11 -4.59 19.41 35.57
C ASN A 11 -3.90 20.49 34.71
N LYS A 12 -3.75 21.72 35.24
CA LYS A 12 -3.07 22.84 34.55
C LYS A 12 -1.98 23.55 35.35
N ILE A 13 -1.58 23.00 36.51
CA ILE A 13 -0.64 23.63 37.45
C ILE A 13 0.72 22.88 37.55
N ILE A 14 0.85 21.69 36.97
CA ILE A 14 2.09 20.88 37.06
C ILE A 14 3.13 21.24 35.97
N TYR A 15 2.72 21.88 34.87
CA TYR A 15 3.60 22.17 33.72
C TYR A 15 4.30 23.55 33.74
N LYS A 16 4.67 24.06 34.93
CA LYS A 16 5.32 25.39 35.03
C LYS A 16 6.32 25.58 36.18
N ILE A 17 6.93 24.51 36.68
CA ILE A 17 8.00 24.57 37.69
C ILE A 17 9.16 23.66 37.29
N PHE A 18 10.03 24.11 36.37
CA PHE A 18 11.38 23.53 36.17
C PHE A 18 12.39 24.43 35.42
N ILE A 19 12.23 25.76 35.48
CA ILE A 19 13.28 26.71 35.03
C ILE A 19 13.37 27.89 36.00
N LEU A 20 14.17 27.75 37.07
CA LEU A 20 14.96 28.83 37.67
C LEU A 20 15.92 28.28 38.74
N GLN A 21 17.03 28.99 38.96
CA GLN A 21 18.18 28.64 39.83
C GLN A 21 19.12 27.56 39.24
N ALA A 22 20.45 27.76 39.13
CA ALA A 22 21.30 28.79 39.71
C ALA A 22 22.31 29.40 38.72
N ILE A 23 22.67 30.66 38.95
CA ILE A 23 23.85 31.36 38.38
C ILE A 23 24.74 31.77 39.59
N PHE A 24 26.03 32.02 39.33
CA PHE A 24 27.11 32.44 40.24
C PHE A 24 27.82 31.32 41.04
N ILE A 25 28.99 30.92 40.54
CA ILE A 25 30.29 31.33 41.11
C ILE A 25 31.20 31.75 39.94
N VAL A 26 32.04 32.78 40.15
CA VAL A 26 32.98 33.34 39.18
C VAL A 26 34.41 33.03 39.63
N GLY A 27 35.32 32.73 38.70
CA GLY A 27 36.75 33.03 38.90
C GLY A 27 37.77 32.09 38.27
N LEU A 28 38.50 32.61 37.28
CA LEU A 28 39.85 32.21 36.82
C LEU A 28 39.92 30.83 36.11
N SER A 29 40.63 30.66 34.99
CA SER A 29 41.78 31.41 34.47
C SER A 29 41.77 31.50 32.94
N CYS A 30 42.33 32.58 32.37
CA CYS A 30 42.66 32.69 30.94
C CYS A 30 44.16 32.50 30.74
N ASN A 31 44.57 31.72 29.72
CA ASN A 31 45.72 32.13 28.89
C ASN A 31 45.79 31.42 27.52
N ASN A 32 45.57 32.24 26.47
CA ASN A 32 46.33 32.35 25.22
C ASN A 32 46.47 31.24 24.17
N ASN A 33 46.13 31.66 22.94
CA ASN A 33 46.65 31.30 21.61
C ASN A 33 46.24 29.91 21.06
N SER A 34 45.56 29.82 19.91
CA SER A 34 45.94 30.46 18.64
C SER A 34 44.77 30.95 17.77
N ALA A 35 45.05 31.77 16.76
CA ALA A 35 44.06 32.54 16.00
C ALA A 35 43.45 31.83 14.78
N MET A 36 42.15 32.11 14.55
CA MET A 36 41.46 32.55 13.31
C MET A 36 41.97 32.13 11.90
N PRO A 37 41.07 31.94 10.90
CA PRO A 37 40.19 33.03 10.44
C PRO A 37 38.70 32.70 10.16
N GLU A 38 37.89 33.77 10.19
CA GLU A 38 36.53 33.85 9.63
C GLU A 38 36.53 33.85 8.09
N LEU A 39 35.34 33.60 7.52
CA LEU A 39 34.72 34.15 6.29
C LEU A 39 33.55 33.20 5.93
N ASN A 40 32.33 33.61 5.58
CA ASN A 40 31.74 34.95 5.51
C ASN A 40 30.21 34.79 5.54
N GLU A 41 29.45 35.70 6.16
CA GLU A 41 27.99 35.71 6.01
C GLU A 41 27.58 36.13 4.58
N LYS A 42 26.48 35.57 4.09
CA LYS A 42 25.68 36.23 3.04
C LYS A 42 24.19 36.01 3.28
N SER A 43 23.56 37.03 3.85
CA SER A 43 22.12 37.20 3.81
C SER A 43 21.67 37.66 2.42
N SER A 44 20.52 37.18 1.95
CA SER A 44 19.75 37.84 0.89
C SER A 44 18.26 37.65 1.17
N GLN A 45 17.57 38.76 1.35
CA GLN A 45 16.18 38.82 1.78
C GLN A 45 15.19 38.57 0.63
N SER A 46 14.06 37.94 0.99
CA SER A 46 12.69 38.38 0.64
C SER A 46 12.42 39.01 -0.74
N THR A 47 11.73 38.27 -1.61
CA THR A 47 10.72 38.84 -2.54
C THR A 47 9.54 37.89 -2.78
N ASN A 48 8.36 38.29 -2.30
CA ASN A 48 7.01 37.93 -2.79
C ASN A 48 6.17 39.23 -2.58
N PRO A 49 5.07 39.53 -3.31
CA PRO A 49 4.30 38.66 -4.19
C PRO A 49 3.96 39.21 -5.59
N ALA A 50 3.46 38.32 -6.46
CA ALA A 50 2.66 38.69 -7.63
C ALA A 50 1.42 37.78 -7.72
N ASN A 51 0.23 38.39 -7.79
CA ASN A 51 -1.05 37.69 -7.92
C ASN A 51 -1.15 36.92 -9.24
N ILE A 52 -1.77 35.73 -9.18
CA ILE A 52 -2.52 35.18 -10.32
C ILE A 52 -3.96 34.96 -9.83
N ASN A 53 -4.87 35.79 -10.32
CA ASN A 53 -6.30 35.62 -10.07
C ASN A 53 -6.80 34.46 -10.94
N PHE A 54 -7.37 33.42 -10.32
CA PHE A 54 -8.17 32.43 -11.04
C PHE A 54 -9.64 32.82 -10.92
N ILE A 55 -10.25 33.19 -12.05
CA ILE A 55 -11.70 33.46 -12.12
C ILE A 55 -12.40 32.11 -12.16
N ILE A 56 -13.20 31.81 -11.15
CA ILE A 56 -14.15 30.69 -11.16
C ILE A 56 -15.51 31.25 -11.57
N ASP A 57 -16.04 30.77 -12.68
CA ASP A 57 -17.36 31.13 -13.21
C ASP A 57 -18.46 30.42 -12.40
N GLU A 58 -19.35 31.18 -11.77
CA GLU A 58 -20.53 30.66 -11.07
C GLU A 58 -21.70 30.43 -12.03
N THR A 59 -21.62 29.38 -12.85
CA THR A 59 -22.79 28.85 -13.58
C THR A 59 -22.89 27.33 -13.50
N VAL A 60 -24.11 26.80 -13.60
CA VAL A 60 -24.48 25.37 -13.45
C VAL A 60 -24.39 24.82 -12.01
N LYS A 61 -25.02 25.53 -11.06
CA LYS A 61 -25.45 24.94 -9.77
C LYS A 61 -26.97 25.00 -9.58
N GLN A 62 -27.73 24.45 -10.54
CA GLN A 62 -29.10 23.95 -10.33
C GLN A 62 -29.42 22.81 -11.30
N ASN A 63 -29.78 21.65 -10.75
CA ASN A 63 -30.80 20.71 -11.24
C ASN A 63 -30.83 19.48 -10.32
N LEU A 64 -31.43 19.66 -9.14
CA LEU A 64 -31.85 18.56 -8.29
C LEU A 64 -33.17 18.97 -7.62
N LEU A 65 -34.30 18.50 -8.17
CA LEU A 65 -35.65 18.40 -7.60
C LEU A 65 -36.72 18.45 -8.72
N SER A 66 -37.31 17.31 -9.06
CA SER A 66 -38.74 17.18 -9.35
C SER A 66 -39.17 15.71 -9.26
N GLU A 67 -40.44 15.50 -8.95
CA GLU A 67 -40.93 14.27 -8.31
C GLU A 67 -41.52 13.23 -9.28
N THR A 68 -41.83 12.08 -8.67
CA THR A 68 -42.64 10.96 -9.17
C THR A 68 -43.93 11.34 -9.93
N THR A 69 -44.32 10.53 -10.92
CA THR A 69 -45.65 9.88 -10.98
C THR A 69 -45.68 8.70 -11.96
N ASN A 70 -46.43 7.65 -11.63
CA ASN A 70 -46.83 6.58 -12.56
C ASN A 70 -47.90 7.10 -13.55
N ASP A 71 -48.00 6.53 -14.76
CA ASP A 71 -49.12 5.64 -15.15
C ASP A 71 -48.90 5.03 -16.55
N SER A 72 -49.56 3.91 -16.78
CA SER A 72 -49.69 3.12 -18.00
C SER A 72 -50.55 3.77 -19.09
N LYS A 73 -50.09 3.70 -20.36
CA LYS A 73 -50.88 3.13 -21.48
C LYS A 73 -50.12 3.09 -22.79
N GLU A 74 -50.14 1.93 -23.42
CA GLU A 74 -49.94 1.76 -24.86
C GLU A 74 -51.17 2.30 -25.62
N PRO A 75 -50.96 2.89 -26.80
CA PRO A 75 -51.70 2.37 -27.94
C PRO A 75 -50.85 2.19 -29.19
N SER A 76 -51.14 1.10 -29.90
CA SER A 76 -50.55 0.69 -31.16
C SER A 76 -50.79 1.67 -32.32
N LEU A 77 -49.81 1.79 -33.21
CA LEU A 77 -50.03 2.18 -34.60
C LEU A 77 -48.93 1.62 -35.51
N LEU A 78 -49.36 0.96 -36.59
CA LEU A 78 -48.55 0.24 -37.55
C LEU A 78 -48.30 1.15 -38.77
N LEU A 79 -47.06 1.31 -39.26
CA LEU A 79 -46.70 1.10 -40.69
C LEU A 79 -45.22 1.38 -41.06
N SER A 80 -44.76 0.55 -42.00
CA SER A 80 -43.78 0.81 -43.08
C SER A 80 -42.27 0.94 -42.79
N GLU A 81 -41.53 0.41 -43.76
CA GLU A 81 -40.08 0.16 -43.80
C GLU A 81 -39.30 1.37 -44.35
N THR A 82 -38.00 1.54 -44.00
CA THR A 82 -36.86 1.36 -44.93
C THR A 82 -35.52 1.93 -44.39
N THR A 83 -34.48 1.08 -44.42
CA THR A 83 -33.04 1.32 -44.70
C THR A 83 -32.23 2.50 -44.11
N ASN A 84 -31.10 2.13 -43.47
CA ASN A 84 -29.76 2.77 -43.44
C ASN A 84 -29.66 4.20 -42.85
N ASP A 85 -28.65 4.55 -42.03
CA ASP A 85 -27.22 4.30 -42.19
C ASP A 85 -26.50 4.44 -40.83
N SER A 86 -25.60 3.52 -40.50
CA SER A 86 -24.78 3.56 -39.27
C SER A 86 -23.31 3.45 -39.64
N LYS A 87 -22.61 4.58 -39.67
CA LYS A 87 -21.19 4.67 -40.02
C LYS A 87 -20.33 5.05 -38.82
N GLU A 88 -19.87 4.04 -38.09
CA GLU A 88 -18.80 4.16 -37.12
C GLU A 88 -17.44 3.85 -37.80
N PRO A 89 -16.34 4.59 -37.53
CA PRO A 89 -15.07 4.37 -38.23
C PRO A 89 -14.34 3.12 -37.73
N SER A 90 -14.11 2.14 -38.61
CA SER A 90 -13.33 0.95 -38.30
C SER A 90 -11.85 1.26 -38.09
N LEU A 91 -11.29 0.84 -36.96
CA LEU A 91 -9.84 0.67 -36.82
C LEU A 91 -9.39 -0.49 -37.71
N LEU A 92 -8.46 -0.21 -38.62
CA LEU A 92 -7.71 -1.23 -39.34
C LEU A 92 -6.72 -1.92 -38.39
N LEU A 93 -7.12 -3.06 -37.82
CA LEU A 93 -6.14 -4.08 -37.45
C LEU A 93 -5.79 -4.87 -38.72
N SER A 94 -4.50 -4.95 -39.02
CA SER A 94 -4.00 -5.75 -40.13
C SER A 94 -4.15 -7.24 -39.81
N GLU A 95 -5.02 -7.94 -40.54
CA GLU A 95 -5.13 -9.39 -40.47
C GLU A 95 -3.83 -10.05 -40.97
N THR A 96 -3.01 -10.56 -40.06
CA THR A 96 -2.02 -11.59 -40.39
C THR A 96 -2.64 -12.94 -40.08
N THR A 97 -3.01 -13.66 -41.14
CA THR A 97 -3.52 -15.03 -41.09
C THR A 97 -2.57 -15.95 -40.34
N ASN A 98 -3.03 -16.56 -39.24
CA ASN A 98 -2.47 -17.83 -38.81
C ASN A 98 -3.53 -18.69 -38.10
N ASP A 99 -3.64 -19.94 -38.51
CA ASP A 99 -4.58 -20.93 -37.97
C ASP A 99 -4.06 -21.43 -36.61
N SER A 100 -4.33 -20.64 -35.57
CA SER A 100 -4.00 -20.93 -34.18
C SER A 100 -5.29 -20.89 -33.36
N LYS A 101 -5.70 -22.05 -32.84
CA LYS A 101 -6.84 -22.17 -31.91
C LYS A 101 -6.49 -21.68 -30.49
N GLU A 102 -5.22 -21.40 -30.22
CA GLU A 102 -4.74 -20.90 -28.93
C GLU A 102 -5.02 -19.39 -28.80
N PRO A 103 -5.56 -18.92 -27.67
CA PRO A 103 -5.78 -17.49 -27.45
C PRO A 103 -4.46 -16.70 -27.41
N PRO A 104 -4.47 -15.40 -27.76
CA PRO A 104 -3.25 -14.60 -27.79
C PRO A 104 -2.60 -14.47 -26.40
N PRO A 105 -1.27 -14.31 -26.31
CA PRO A 105 -0.59 -14.20 -25.02
C PRO A 105 -1.06 -12.97 -24.24
N LEU A 106 -1.43 -13.17 -22.97
CA LEU A 106 -1.87 -12.10 -22.08
C LEU A 106 -0.78 -11.08 -21.70
N PHE A 107 0.49 -11.42 -21.90
CA PHE A 107 1.63 -10.63 -21.45
C PHE A 107 2.64 -10.39 -22.58
N ILE A 108 3.16 -9.17 -22.62
CA ILE A 108 4.29 -8.76 -23.46
C ILE A 108 5.51 -8.62 -22.54
N GLU A 109 6.63 -9.25 -22.88
CA GLU A 109 7.89 -8.95 -22.20
C GLU A 109 8.41 -7.56 -22.63
N HIS A 110 8.65 -6.69 -21.66
CA HIS A 110 9.29 -5.40 -21.86
C HIS A 110 10.64 -5.36 -21.17
N ILE A 111 11.70 -4.99 -21.89
CA ILE A 111 13.03 -4.79 -21.33
C ILE A 111 13.20 -3.29 -21.02
N VAL A 112 13.36 -2.97 -19.74
CA VAL A 112 13.51 -1.60 -19.22
C VAL A 112 14.74 -0.92 -19.81
N VAL A 113 14.53 0.27 -20.38
CA VAL A 113 15.58 1.16 -20.91
C VAL A 113 15.65 2.47 -20.12
N THR A 114 16.60 3.33 -20.49
CA THR A 114 16.85 4.61 -19.81
C THR A 114 15.61 5.51 -19.85
N ASN A 115 15.24 6.04 -18.69
CA ASN A 115 14.08 6.90 -18.44
C ASN A 115 12.70 6.22 -18.56
N ASP A 116 12.61 4.90 -18.64
CA ASP A 116 11.31 4.24 -18.45
C ASP A 116 10.81 4.46 -17.02
N THR A 117 9.51 4.72 -16.89
CA THR A 117 8.77 4.72 -15.62
C THR A 117 7.52 3.86 -15.79
N LEU A 118 6.96 3.30 -14.71
CA LEU A 118 5.72 2.52 -14.84
C LEU A 118 4.54 3.35 -15.39
N TRP A 119 4.52 4.66 -15.13
CA TRP A 119 3.52 5.59 -15.67
C TRP A 119 3.64 5.76 -17.19
N ASP A 120 4.86 5.93 -17.70
CA ASP A 120 5.13 6.05 -19.14
C ASP A 120 4.89 4.72 -19.87
N LEU A 121 5.30 3.59 -19.25
CA LEU A 121 5.00 2.26 -19.76
C LEU A 121 3.49 1.97 -19.77
N GLY A 122 2.76 2.32 -18.72
CA GLY A 122 1.29 2.21 -18.68
C GLY A 122 0.63 3.01 -19.80
N SER A 123 1.09 4.24 -20.04
CA SER A 123 0.61 5.09 -21.14
C SER A 123 0.92 4.50 -22.51
N LYS A 124 2.13 3.96 -22.70
CA LYS A 124 2.61 3.31 -23.94
C LYS A 124 1.83 2.05 -24.28
N TYR A 125 1.60 1.18 -23.30
CA TYR A 125 0.89 -0.09 -23.45
C TYR A 125 -0.63 0.02 -23.25
N LYS A 126 -1.14 1.22 -22.95
CA LYS A 126 -2.57 1.54 -22.70
C LYS A 126 -3.19 0.72 -21.57
N ILE A 127 -2.40 0.47 -20.53
CA ILE A 127 -2.80 -0.26 -19.32
C ILE A 127 -2.49 0.60 -18.08
N ALA A 128 -3.31 0.52 -17.04
CA ALA A 128 -3.02 1.25 -15.82
C ALA A 128 -1.70 0.72 -15.21
N TRP A 129 -0.80 1.62 -14.82
CA TRP A 129 0.56 1.28 -14.37
C TRP A 129 0.55 0.31 -13.16
N GLN A 130 -0.52 0.34 -12.36
CA GLN A 130 -0.75 -0.59 -11.26
C GLN A 130 -0.77 -2.04 -11.72
N TYR A 131 -1.39 -2.38 -12.85
CA TYR A 131 -1.34 -3.75 -13.37
C TYR A 131 0.06 -4.15 -13.81
N ILE A 132 0.88 -3.22 -14.32
CA ILE A 132 2.30 -3.52 -14.57
C ILE A 132 2.99 -3.82 -13.25
N PHE A 133 2.78 -3.01 -12.21
CA PHE A 133 3.39 -3.21 -10.90
C PHE A 133 2.96 -4.54 -10.25
N TRP A 134 1.64 -4.82 -10.19
CA TRP A 134 1.05 -6.00 -9.55
C TRP A 134 1.49 -7.32 -10.18
N ASN A 135 1.79 -7.35 -11.48
CA ASN A 135 2.31 -8.54 -12.16
C ASN A 135 3.84 -8.68 -12.07
N ASN A 136 4.54 -7.74 -11.40
CA ASN A 136 6.00 -7.75 -11.28
C ASN A 136 6.48 -7.50 -9.84
N LEU A 137 5.63 -7.76 -8.83
CA LEU A 137 5.95 -7.52 -7.40
C LEU A 137 7.19 -8.27 -6.89
N SER A 138 7.50 -9.45 -7.46
CA SER A 138 8.72 -10.21 -7.14
C SER A 138 10.00 -9.59 -7.72
N LEU A 139 9.87 -8.62 -8.64
CA LEU A 139 10.97 -7.93 -9.31
C LEU A 139 11.06 -6.46 -8.89
N LEU A 140 9.96 -5.86 -8.42
CA LEU A 140 9.82 -4.45 -8.16
C LEU A 140 9.52 -4.20 -6.68
N SER A 141 10.53 -3.74 -5.95
CA SER A 141 10.38 -3.35 -4.55
C SER A 141 9.49 -2.10 -4.37
N SER A 142 9.34 -1.29 -5.43
CA SER A 142 8.40 -0.17 -5.53
C SER A 142 8.08 0.17 -7.01
N PRO A 143 7.03 0.96 -7.32
CA PRO A 143 6.71 1.43 -8.67
C PRO A 143 7.79 2.31 -9.33
N SER A 144 8.75 2.82 -8.55
CA SER A 144 9.91 3.57 -9.06
C SER A 144 11.22 2.76 -9.05
N SER A 145 11.21 1.52 -8.53
CA SER A 145 12.38 0.63 -8.45
C SER A 145 12.68 -0.11 -9.76
N LEU A 146 12.86 0.63 -10.86
CA LEU A 146 13.19 0.08 -12.19
C LEU A 146 14.70 0.02 -12.42
N PHE A 147 15.19 -1.10 -12.95
CA PHE A 147 16.60 -1.31 -13.30
C PHE A 147 16.79 -1.52 -14.81
N LEU A 148 17.85 -0.95 -15.39
CA LEU A 148 18.15 -1.12 -16.82
C LEU A 148 18.37 -2.59 -17.18
N GLY A 149 17.73 -3.05 -18.26
CA GLY A 149 17.78 -4.45 -18.71
C GLY A 149 16.85 -5.40 -17.94
N GLN A 150 16.12 -4.92 -16.93
CA GLN A 150 15.09 -5.69 -16.23
C GLN A 150 13.96 -6.07 -17.20
N LYS A 151 13.52 -7.33 -17.16
CA LYS A 151 12.38 -7.83 -17.91
C LYS A 151 11.12 -7.69 -17.08
N LEU A 152 10.12 -6.99 -17.60
CA LEU A 152 8.80 -6.85 -16.99
C LEU A 152 7.75 -7.60 -17.81
N ALA A 153 6.85 -8.30 -17.13
CA ALA A 153 5.63 -8.84 -17.73
C ALA A 153 4.57 -7.72 -17.82
N ILE A 154 4.29 -7.22 -19.02
CA ILE A 154 3.29 -6.18 -19.25
C ILE A 154 1.97 -6.84 -19.67
N PRO A 155 0.90 -6.79 -18.85
CA PRO A 155 -0.39 -7.35 -19.23
C PRO A 155 -1.06 -6.50 -20.33
N ILE A 156 -1.69 -7.15 -21.31
CA ILE A 156 -2.41 -6.50 -22.42
C ILE A 156 -3.88 -6.15 -22.08
N LEU A 157 -4.35 -6.59 -20.92
CA LEU A 157 -5.68 -6.35 -20.35
C LEU A 157 -5.55 -6.03 -18.84
N PRO A 158 -6.57 -5.45 -18.19
CA PRO A 158 -6.62 -5.34 -16.73
C PRO A 158 -6.69 -6.75 -16.10
N VAL A 159 -5.53 -7.34 -15.77
CA VAL A 159 -5.44 -8.70 -15.23
C VAL A 159 -4.24 -8.82 -14.29
N ILE A 160 -4.38 -9.60 -13.22
CA ILE A 160 -3.28 -9.95 -12.31
C ILE A 160 -3.02 -11.46 -12.42
N SER A 161 -1.77 -11.89 -12.63
CA SER A 161 -1.35 -13.28 -12.51
C SER A 161 -1.07 -13.61 -11.04
N HIS A 162 -1.77 -14.60 -10.50
CA HIS A 162 -1.58 -15.09 -9.15
C HIS A 162 -1.19 -16.56 -9.18
N THR A 163 -0.08 -16.92 -8.54
CA THR A 163 0.33 -18.32 -8.37
C THR A 163 -0.38 -18.92 -7.17
N ILE A 164 -1.22 -19.93 -7.40
CA ILE A 164 -2.01 -20.60 -6.37
C ILE A 164 -1.09 -21.23 -5.34
N ILE A 165 -1.28 -20.91 -4.05
CA ILE A 165 -0.53 -21.54 -2.95
C ILE A 165 -1.38 -22.57 -2.18
N ASN A 166 -0.71 -23.36 -1.35
CA ASN A 166 -1.34 -24.47 -0.63
C ASN A 166 -2.42 -23.97 0.35
N GLY A 167 -3.66 -24.40 0.13
CA GLY A 167 -4.80 -24.16 1.02
C GLY A 167 -5.81 -23.12 0.50
N GLU A 168 -5.49 -22.38 -0.56
CA GLU A 168 -6.39 -21.36 -1.12
C GLU A 168 -7.56 -21.98 -1.91
N THR A 169 -8.70 -21.28 -1.90
CA THR A 169 -9.81 -21.50 -2.82
C THR A 169 -9.98 -20.31 -3.76
N ILE A 170 -10.73 -20.50 -4.87
CA ILE A 170 -11.13 -19.38 -5.74
C ILE A 170 -11.94 -18.32 -4.97
N GLY A 171 -12.66 -18.69 -3.91
CA GLY A 171 -13.40 -17.75 -3.06
C GLY A 171 -12.47 -16.79 -2.30
N ASP A 172 -11.38 -17.30 -1.74
CA ASP A 172 -10.40 -16.50 -0.99
C ASP A 172 -9.64 -15.57 -1.94
N ILE A 173 -9.24 -16.08 -3.11
CA ILE A 173 -8.60 -15.29 -4.18
C ILE A 173 -9.58 -14.21 -4.69
N SER A 174 -10.85 -14.54 -4.93
CA SER A 174 -11.91 -13.60 -5.33
C SER A 174 -12.06 -12.45 -4.33
N ALA A 175 -12.10 -12.76 -3.03
CA ALA A 175 -12.17 -11.77 -1.96
C ALA A 175 -10.93 -10.87 -1.94
N ARG A 176 -9.72 -11.45 -1.97
CA ARG A 176 -8.43 -10.74 -1.93
C ARG A 176 -8.29 -9.66 -2.99
N TYR A 177 -8.75 -9.98 -4.20
CA TYR A 177 -8.57 -9.13 -5.38
C TYR A 177 -9.82 -8.30 -5.73
N GLU A 178 -10.82 -8.24 -4.84
CA GLU A 178 -12.09 -7.52 -5.03
C GLU A 178 -12.81 -7.82 -6.35
N VAL A 179 -12.90 -9.09 -6.74
CA VAL A 179 -13.50 -9.52 -8.01
C VAL A 179 -14.52 -10.62 -7.78
N ASP A 180 -15.63 -10.63 -8.54
CA ASP A 180 -16.58 -11.74 -8.48
C ASP A 180 -15.94 -13.06 -8.93
N VAL A 181 -16.21 -14.15 -8.20
CA VAL A 181 -15.79 -15.53 -8.54
C VAL A 181 -16.04 -15.88 -10.00
N SER A 182 -17.20 -15.51 -10.56
CA SER A 182 -17.56 -15.81 -11.95
C SER A 182 -16.64 -15.14 -12.97
N LEU A 183 -16.12 -13.94 -12.68
CA LEU A 183 -15.14 -13.29 -13.54
C LEU A 183 -13.81 -14.04 -13.56
N ILE A 184 -13.47 -14.79 -12.51
CA ILE A 184 -12.31 -15.68 -12.49
C ILE A 184 -12.63 -16.99 -13.24
N THR A 185 -13.75 -17.66 -12.94
CA THR A 185 -14.06 -18.98 -13.53
C THR A 185 -14.35 -18.90 -15.03
N ASP A 186 -15.02 -17.84 -15.47
CA ASP A 186 -15.46 -17.66 -16.86
C ASP A 186 -14.35 -17.04 -17.73
N PHE A 187 -13.20 -16.69 -17.14
CA PHE A 187 -12.07 -16.15 -17.87
C PHE A 187 -11.38 -17.24 -18.71
N LEU A 188 -11.37 -17.04 -20.03
CA LEU A 188 -10.89 -17.99 -21.04
C LEU A 188 -9.51 -18.60 -20.75
N TYR A 189 -8.64 -17.89 -20.04
CA TYR A 189 -7.26 -18.29 -19.77
C TYR A 189 -7.08 -19.14 -18.49
N ASN A 190 -8.10 -19.26 -17.64
CA ASN A 190 -7.97 -19.95 -16.35
C ASN A 190 -8.31 -21.44 -16.40
N ASN A 191 -8.97 -21.91 -17.46
CA ASN A 191 -9.32 -23.33 -17.67
C ASN A 191 -9.97 -24.03 -16.45
N VAL A 192 -10.71 -23.29 -15.61
CA VAL A 192 -11.29 -23.81 -14.37
C VAL A 192 -12.41 -24.79 -14.69
N SER A 193 -12.18 -26.07 -14.42
CA SER A 193 -13.18 -27.13 -14.63
C SER A 193 -14.15 -27.30 -13.44
N SER A 194 -13.73 -26.88 -12.24
CA SER A 194 -14.56 -26.78 -11.03
C SER A 194 -13.96 -25.74 -10.09
N ILE A 195 -14.80 -25.00 -9.36
CA ILE A 195 -14.36 -24.02 -8.36
C ILE A 195 -13.54 -24.66 -7.22
N ASP A 196 -13.82 -25.93 -6.92
CA ASP A 196 -13.19 -26.69 -5.83
C ASP A 196 -11.83 -27.31 -6.22
N ASN A 197 -11.45 -27.27 -7.50
CA ASN A 197 -10.25 -27.91 -8.02
C ASN A 197 -9.36 -26.89 -8.74
N ILE A 198 -8.47 -26.26 -7.97
CA ILE A 198 -7.35 -25.46 -8.49
C ILE A 198 -6.03 -26.10 -8.07
N ASP A 199 -5.07 -26.16 -9.00
CA ASP A 199 -3.82 -26.88 -8.79
C ASP A 199 -2.71 -25.95 -8.23
N ILE A 200 -2.09 -26.38 -7.12
CA ILE A 200 -1.06 -25.62 -6.42
C ILE A 200 0.15 -25.39 -7.34
N GLY A 201 0.58 -24.13 -7.45
CA GLY A 201 1.68 -23.71 -8.31
C GLY A 201 1.27 -23.34 -9.74
N GLU A 202 0.00 -23.55 -10.14
CA GLU A 202 -0.51 -23.00 -11.40
C GLU A 202 -0.79 -21.49 -11.28
N ILE A 203 -0.88 -20.83 -12.43
CA ILE A 203 -1.21 -19.39 -12.53
C ILE A 203 -2.69 -19.23 -12.79
N LEU A 204 -3.38 -18.59 -11.85
CA LEU A 204 -4.75 -18.11 -12.00
C LEU A 204 -4.70 -16.62 -12.39
N TYR A 205 -5.34 -16.27 -13.51
CA TYR A 205 -5.44 -14.89 -13.99
C TYR A 205 -6.71 -14.23 -13.47
N ILE A 206 -6.57 -13.04 -12.90
CA ILE A 206 -7.66 -12.37 -12.16
C ILE A 206 -8.05 -11.10 -12.93
N PRO A 207 -9.08 -11.15 -13.80
CA PRO A 207 -9.46 -10.03 -14.64
C PRO A 207 -10.14 -8.92 -13.83
N ASN A 208 -9.72 -7.68 -14.04
CA ASN A 208 -10.13 -6.47 -13.30
C ASN A 208 -9.86 -6.51 -11.77
N GLY A 209 -9.12 -7.50 -11.28
CA GLY A 209 -8.74 -7.59 -9.87
C GLY A 209 -7.88 -6.41 -9.42
N LYS A 210 -7.98 -6.03 -8.15
CA LYS A 210 -7.21 -4.94 -7.55
C LYS A 210 -6.45 -5.46 -6.34
N LEU A 211 -5.22 -5.01 -6.15
CA LEU A 211 -4.56 -5.11 -4.86
C LEU A 211 -4.73 -3.79 -4.10
N ASN A 212 -5.46 -3.85 -3.00
CA ASN A 212 -5.56 -2.75 -2.05
C ASN A 212 -4.28 -2.70 -1.21
N PHE A 213 -3.42 -1.73 -1.53
CA PHE A 213 -2.33 -1.33 -0.66
C PHE A 213 -2.87 -0.50 0.51
N TYR A 214 -2.56 -0.91 1.74
CA TYR A 214 -2.88 -0.14 2.93
C TYR A 214 -1.61 0.52 3.46
N THR A 215 -1.54 1.85 3.45
CA THR A 215 -0.44 2.56 4.08
C THR A 215 -0.53 2.42 5.61
N VAL A 216 0.48 1.81 6.21
CA VAL A 216 0.61 1.60 7.66
C VAL A 216 1.81 2.35 8.20
N THR A 217 1.73 2.78 9.46
CA THR A 217 2.91 3.24 10.20
C THR A 217 3.69 2.03 10.70
N LEU A 218 5.01 2.08 10.58
CA LEU A 218 5.91 0.99 10.95
C LEU A 218 6.78 1.37 12.15
N SER A 219 6.99 0.40 13.03
CA SER A 219 8.09 0.39 13.98
C SER A 219 8.67 -1.02 14.04
N PHE A 220 9.65 -1.22 14.89
CA PHE A 220 10.12 -2.54 15.24
C PHE A 220 10.38 -2.64 16.74
N TYR A 221 10.28 -3.87 17.24
CA TYR A 221 10.75 -4.27 18.57
C TYR A 221 11.72 -5.43 18.41
N TYR A 222 12.67 -5.58 19.32
CA TYR A 222 13.68 -6.64 19.24
C TYR A 222 13.75 -7.48 20.50
N CYS A 223 14.15 -8.74 20.36
CA CYS A 223 14.24 -9.70 21.47
C CYS A 223 15.56 -10.46 21.47
N GLU A 224 16.62 -9.86 22.02
CA GLU A 224 17.95 -10.46 22.06
C GLU A 224 18.02 -11.59 23.09
N SER A 225 18.41 -12.78 22.64
CA SER A 225 18.66 -13.92 23.53
C SER A 225 19.94 -13.67 24.34
N VAL A 226 19.79 -13.52 25.66
CA VAL A 226 20.92 -13.28 26.57
C VAL A 226 21.65 -14.57 26.97
N ASP A 227 20.95 -15.70 27.03
CA ASP A 227 21.47 -17.05 27.31
C ASP A 227 20.44 -18.11 26.89
N ALA A 228 20.86 -19.32 26.53
CA ALA A 228 19.95 -20.42 26.16
C ALA A 228 18.95 -20.84 27.27
N ASN A 229 19.21 -20.47 28.52
CA ASN A 229 18.37 -20.77 29.69
C ASN A 229 17.66 -19.52 30.25
N LYS A 230 17.65 -18.40 29.53
CA LYS A 230 17.12 -17.12 29.99
C LYS A 230 16.15 -16.54 28.96
N TYR A 231 15.10 -15.88 29.43
CA TYR A 231 14.16 -15.20 28.56
C TYR A 231 14.88 -14.12 27.72
N PRO A 232 14.54 -13.93 26.44
CA PRO A 232 15.14 -12.87 25.64
C PRO A 232 14.80 -11.50 26.25
N VAL A 233 15.75 -10.58 26.18
CA VAL A 233 15.59 -9.22 26.70
C VAL A 233 15.55 -8.26 25.53
N GLY A 234 14.58 -7.35 25.55
CA GLY A 234 14.28 -6.43 24.46
C GLY A 234 13.89 -5.05 24.97
N ASP A 235 13.76 -4.09 24.05
CA ASP A 235 13.15 -2.79 24.31
C ASP A 235 11.61 -2.89 24.45
N GLY A 236 10.99 -3.84 23.76
CA GLY A 236 9.59 -4.24 23.91
C GLY A 236 9.33 -4.94 25.24
N GLY A 237 9.18 -4.15 26.33
CA GLY A 237 9.05 -4.63 27.71
C GLY A 237 8.17 -5.86 27.93
N ASN A 238 8.81 -6.99 28.25
CA ASN A 238 8.22 -8.33 28.47
C ASN A 238 7.48 -8.97 27.27
N PHE A 239 7.49 -8.37 26.07
CA PHE A 239 6.84 -8.94 24.87
C PHE A 239 7.66 -10.07 24.20
N CYS A 240 8.84 -10.38 24.73
CA CYS A 240 9.76 -11.39 24.20
C CYS A 240 9.53 -12.83 24.68
N GLU A 241 8.44 -13.09 25.43
CA GLU A 241 8.12 -14.42 25.97
C GLU A 241 7.16 -15.20 25.08
N ILE A 242 5.86 -14.95 25.23
CA ILE A 242 4.77 -15.62 24.52
C ILE A 242 3.84 -14.53 23.99
N MET A 243 3.65 -14.53 22.67
CA MET A 243 2.77 -13.61 21.96
C MET A 243 1.30 -13.95 22.20
N ARG A 244 0.40 -13.03 21.83
CA ARG A 244 -1.05 -13.19 21.99
C ARG A 244 -1.61 -14.48 21.38
N ASN A 245 -1.06 -14.97 20.27
CA ASN A 245 -1.47 -16.24 19.65
C ASN A 245 -0.97 -17.51 20.39
N GLY A 246 -0.18 -17.36 21.46
CA GLY A 246 0.34 -18.46 22.29
C GLY A 246 1.70 -19.02 21.85
N GLN A 247 2.28 -18.51 20.76
CA GLN A 247 3.61 -18.91 20.28
C GLN A 247 4.71 -18.00 20.86
N LYS A 248 5.97 -18.46 20.80
CA LYS A 248 7.13 -17.59 20.99
C LYS A 248 7.34 -16.74 19.74
N VAL A 249 7.92 -15.55 19.91
CA VAL A 249 8.33 -14.67 18.79
C VAL A 249 9.18 -15.41 17.73
N TYR A 250 8.98 -15.08 16.46
CA TYR A 250 9.63 -15.70 15.30
C TYR A 250 9.82 -14.69 14.15
N PRO A 251 10.73 -14.94 13.18
CA PRO A 251 10.87 -14.08 11.99
C PRO A 251 9.56 -14.03 11.19
N GLY A 252 8.99 -12.84 11.03
CA GLY A 252 7.64 -12.65 10.48
C GLY A 252 6.57 -12.36 11.53
N ALA A 253 6.86 -12.45 12.83
CA ALA A 253 5.92 -11.99 13.85
C ALA A 253 5.79 -10.44 13.83
N ALA A 254 4.56 -9.96 13.96
CA ALA A 254 4.22 -8.56 14.15
C ALA A 254 3.27 -8.39 15.34
N ALA A 255 3.49 -7.35 16.12
CA ALA A 255 2.49 -6.84 17.05
C ALA A 255 1.55 -5.89 16.31
N CYS A 256 0.25 -6.07 16.50
CA CYS A 256 -0.81 -5.36 15.79
C CYS A 256 -1.94 -4.91 16.73
N ALA A 257 -2.79 -4.01 16.27
CA ALA A 257 -4.05 -3.70 16.95
C ALA A 257 -4.93 -4.96 17.02
N TYR A 258 -5.61 -5.18 18.16
CA TYR A 258 -6.38 -6.42 18.45
C TYR A 258 -7.32 -6.88 17.33
N ARG A 259 -7.93 -5.94 16.59
CA ARG A 259 -8.82 -6.22 15.44
C ARG A 259 -8.14 -6.90 14.24
N PHE A 260 -6.82 -7.02 14.25
CA PHE A 260 -6.00 -7.62 13.21
C PHE A 260 -5.25 -8.86 13.69
N LEU A 261 -5.48 -9.36 14.91
CA LEU A 261 -4.85 -10.61 15.38
C LEU A 261 -5.15 -11.75 14.39
N GLY A 262 -4.13 -12.45 13.91
CA GLY A 262 -4.21 -13.48 12.86
C GLY A 262 -4.00 -12.95 11.42
N GLN A 263 -4.15 -11.64 11.18
CA GLN A 263 -3.97 -11.06 9.84
C GLN A 263 -2.55 -11.28 9.32
N ARG A 264 -2.44 -11.83 8.11
CA ARG A 264 -1.18 -12.00 7.39
C ARG A 264 -1.01 -10.86 6.38
N PHE A 265 0.23 -10.44 6.13
CA PHE A 265 0.52 -9.34 5.20
C PHE A 265 1.98 -9.38 4.71
N THR A 266 2.25 -8.77 3.55
CA THR A 266 3.61 -8.42 3.12
C THR A 266 3.82 -6.92 3.24
N ILE A 267 5.07 -6.50 3.45
CA ILE A 267 5.46 -5.08 3.53
C ILE A 267 6.16 -4.70 2.24
N PHE A 268 5.72 -3.60 1.64
CA PHE A 268 6.30 -3.04 0.44
C PHE A 268 7.74 -2.56 0.68
N ASN A 269 8.62 -2.79 -0.29
CA ASN A 269 10.06 -2.49 -0.21
C ASN A 269 10.81 -3.19 0.95
N ASP A 270 10.21 -4.23 1.58
CA ASP A 270 10.88 -5.05 2.60
C ASP A 270 12.08 -5.81 2.01
N PRO A 271 13.32 -5.55 2.47
CA PRO A 271 14.51 -6.26 1.98
C PRO A 271 14.56 -7.74 2.40
N LEU A 272 13.72 -8.18 3.34
CA LEU A 272 13.64 -9.57 3.79
C LEU A 272 12.64 -10.41 2.98
N GLY A 273 11.68 -9.78 2.30
CA GLY A 273 10.64 -10.43 1.50
C GLY A 273 9.74 -11.36 2.33
N LEU A 274 9.51 -11.04 3.60
CA LEU A 274 8.77 -11.93 4.51
C LEU A 274 7.25 -11.77 4.37
N ILE A 275 6.55 -12.86 4.68
CA ILE A 275 5.15 -12.79 5.09
C ILE A 275 5.14 -12.56 6.60
N TYR A 276 4.46 -11.49 7.01
CA TYR A 276 4.25 -11.15 8.40
C TYR A 276 2.89 -11.65 8.88
N GLU A 277 2.80 -12.06 10.15
CA GLU A 277 1.56 -12.40 10.84
C GLU A 277 1.40 -11.45 12.04
N CYS A 278 0.21 -10.85 12.18
CA CYS A 278 -0.22 -10.19 13.39
C CYS A 278 -0.44 -11.21 14.53
N ALA A 279 0.66 -11.76 15.05
CA ALA A 279 0.70 -12.83 16.04
C ALA A 279 0.58 -12.31 17.48
N ASP A 280 0.90 -11.02 17.71
CA ASP A 280 0.83 -10.39 19.03
C ASP A 280 -0.07 -9.14 19.04
N THR A 281 -0.49 -8.74 20.24
CA THR A 281 -1.17 -7.47 20.50
C THR A 281 -0.37 -6.68 21.52
N GLY A 282 0.67 -5.98 21.06
CA GLY A 282 1.36 -5.01 21.88
C GLY A 282 0.36 -4.00 22.41
N ASN A 283 0.31 -3.80 23.75
CA ASN A 283 -0.71 -2.97 24.41
C ASN A 283 -0.71 -1.49 23.97
N LEU A 284 0.28 -1.07 23.17
CA LEU A 284 0.44 0.28 22.62
C LEU A 284 0.24 0.33 21.09
N VAL A 285 0.08 -0.81 20.41
CA VAL A 285 -0.10 -0.87 18.95
C VAL A 285 -1.58 -0.69 18.62
N LEU A 286 -1.91 0.45 18.01
CA LEU A 286 -3.28 0.88 17.74
C LEU A 286 -3.50 1.23 16.26
N GLY A 287 -4.77 1.28 15.85
CA GLY A 287 -5.17 1.78 14.53
C GLY A 287 -4.70 0.87 13.40
N TRP A 288 -3.81 1.38 12.53
CA TRP A 288 -3.22 0.67 11.39
C TRP A 288 -1.73 0.38 11.57
N HIS A 289 -1.14 0.68 12.72
CA HIS A 289 0.27 0.43 13.00
C HIS A 289 0.64 -1.06 12.92
N ARG A 290 1.87 -1.36 12.47
CA ARG A 290 2.52 -2.67 12.57
C ARG A 290 3.87 -2.48 13.25
N ASP A 291 4.09 -3.21 14.33
CA ASP A 291 5.34 -3.21 15.08
C ASP A 291 6.04 -4.56 14.86
N ILE A 292 7.13 -4.55 14.09
CA ILE A 292 7.71 -5.76 13.49
C ILE A 292 8.78 -6.35 14.40
N TRP A 293 8.78 -7.68 14.56
CA TRP A 293 9.75 -8.37 15.41
C TRP A 293 11.12 -8.59 14.74
N PHE A 294 12.20 -8.35 15.48
CA PHE A 294 13.57 -8.70 15.11
C PHE A 294 14.33 -9.44 16.22
N GLN A 295 15.34 -10.21 15.82
CA GLN A 295 16.21 -10.92 16.75
C GLN A 295 17.19 -9.98 17.47
N THR A 296 17.63 -8.89 16.82
CA THR A 296 18.55 -7.89 17.38
C THR A 296 18.11 -6.45 17.09
N ASN A 297 18.56 -5.51 17.92
CA ASN A 297 18.31 -4.09 17.70
C ASN A 297 18.91 -3.59 16.37
N LYS A 298 20.05 -4.16 15.98
CA LYS A 298 20.78 -3.79 14.76
C LYS A 298 19.97 -4.11 13.50
N GLU A 299 19.39 -5.32 13.43
CA GLU A 299 18.62 -5.77 12.27
C GLU A 299 17.39 -4.89 12.05
N GLY A 300 16.61 -4.60 13.10
CA GLY A 300 15.45 -3.72 12.99
C GLY A 300 15.81 -2.30 12.55
N TRP A 301 16.92 -1.75 13.04
CA TRP A 301 17.44 -0.45 12.59
C TRP A 301 17.99 -0.45 11.16
N GLU A 302 18.52 -1.56 10.66
CA GLU A 302 18.97 -1.69 9.28
C GLU A 302 17.76 -1.85 8.34
N TRP A 303 16.75 -2.62 8.76
CA TRP A 303 15.48 -2.79 8.05
C TRP A 303 14.67 -1.49 7.93
N ILE A 304 14.40 -0.78 9.03
CA ILE A 304 13.52 0.40 9.01
C ILE A 304 14.13 1.59 8.24
N LYS A 305 15.46 1.61 8.04
CA LYS A 305 16.13 2.57 7.15
C LYS A 305 15.88 2.32 5.66
N VAL A 306 15.55 1.09 5.28
CA VAL A 306 15.23 0.68 3.90
C VAL A 306 13.74 0.83 3.63
N VAL A 307 12.90 0.43 4.59
CA VAL A 307 11.44 0.42 4.44
C VAL A 307 10.81 1.77 4.76
N GLY A 308 11.32 2.48 5.77
CA GLY A 308 10.75 3.73 6.30
C GLY A 308 9.87 3.51 7.54
N ASP A 309 9.47 4.62 8.17
CA ASP A 309 8.54 4.66 9.31
C ASP A 309 7.06 4.57 8.89
N SER A 310 6.80 4.47 7.59
CA SER A 310 5.52 4.08 7.00
C SER A 310 5.75 3.39 5.66
N ALA A 311 4.95 2.38 5.36
CA ALA A 311 4.97 1.71 4.07
C ALA A 311 3.57 1.21 3.69
N ASP A 312 3.40 0.85 2.44
CA ASP A 312 2.22 0.12 1.98
C ASP A 312 2.32 -1.36 2.37
N ILE A 313 1.22 -1.98 2.78
CA ILE A 313 1.12 -3.44 2.94
C ILE A 313 0.09 -4.03 1.99
N VAL A 314 0.32 -5.28 1.58
CA VAL A 314 -0.71 -6.13 0.99
C VAL A 314 -1.19 -7.08 2.08
N ILE A 315 -2.48 -7.05 2.40
CA ILE A 315 -3.08 -8.05 3.27
C ILE A 315 -3.17 -9.36 2.50
N LEU A 316 -2.78 -10.45 3.14
CA LEU A 316 -3.01 -11.81 2.67
C LEU A 316 -4.14 -12.39 3.51
N ASP A 317 -5.22 -12.79 2.86
CA ASP A 317 -6.31 -13.53 3.50
C ASP A 317 -5.82 -14.89 4.02
N GLU A 318 -6.52 -15.41 5.03
CA GLU A 318 -6.08 -16.52 5.91
C GLU A 318 -5.79 -17.83 5.17
#